data_AF-A0A7W0NCF8-F1
#
_entry.id   AF-A0A7W0NCF8-F1
#
_cell.length_a   1.000
_cell.length_b   1.000
_cell.length_c   1.000
_cell.angle_alpha   90.00
_cell.angle_beta   90.00
_cell.angle_gamma   90.00
#
_symmetry.space_group_name_H-M   'P 1'
#
loop_
_entity.id
_entity.type
_entity.pdbx_description
1 polymer ?
#
loop_
_entity_poly.entity_id
_entity_poly.type
_entity_poly.pdbx_seq_one_letter_code
_entity_poly.pdbx_strand_id
1 'polypeptide(L)'
;ADIMKIAMINLHARLSTSSLSAAILLQVHDELVLEVDRADLEEVAALVVSTMEQAYELVVPLVAEVQAGKNWEVLQPVPLALTTA
;
A
#
# COMPACT_ATOMS: atom_id res chain seq x y z
N ALA A 1 -2.86 -16.15 -1.29
CA ALA A 1 -3.33 -15.81 -2.65
C ALA A 1 -4.60 -14.95 -2.62
N ASP A 2 -5.66 -15.37 -1.93
CA ASP A 2 -6.95 -14.64 -2.00
C ASP A 2 -6.94 -13.29 -1.25
N ILE A 3 -6.36 -13.23 -0.05
CA ILE A 3 -6.21 -11.97 0.71
C ILE A 3 -5.48 -10.91 -0.13
N MET A 4 -4.38 -11.28 -0.80
CA MET A 4 -3.65 -10.36 -1.68
C MET A 4 -4.47 -9.90 -2.88
N LYS A 5 -5.30 -10.77 -3.47
CA LYS A 5 -6.20 -10.37 -4.57
C LYS A 5 -7.27 -9.40 -4.07
N ILE A 6 -7.82 -9.63 -2.88
CA ILE A 6 -8.79 -8.71 -2.26
C ILE A 6 -8.13 -7.35 -2.00
N ALA A 7 -6.93 -7.35 -1.39
CA ALA A 7 -6.15 -6.13 -1.16
C ALA A 7 -5.90 -5.36 -2.46
N MET A 8 -5.48 -6.06 -3.53
CA MET A 8 -5.18 -5.46 -4.82
C MET A 8 -6.41 -4.85 -5.50
N ILE A 9 -7.56 -5.55 -5.47
CA ILE A 9 -8.84 -5.04 -6.01
C ILE A 9 -9.29 -3.79 -5.24
N ASN A 10 -9.25 -3.86 -3.91
CA ASN A 10 -9.65 -2.74 -3.05
C ASN A 10 -8.73 -1.54 -3.23
N LEU A 11 -7.42 -1.77 -3.31
CA LEU A 11 -6.44 -0.70 -3.50
C LEU A 11 -6.62 -0.03 -4.86
N HIS A 12 -6.81 -0.82 -5.92
CA HIS A 12 -7.09 -0.30 -7.24
C HIS A 12 -8.36 0.57 -7.27
N ALA A 13 -9.44 0.11 -6.63
CA ALA A 13 -10.67 0.89 -6.52
C ALA A 13 -10.44 2.20 -5.76
N ARG A 14 -9.77 2.17 -4.60
CA ARG A 14 -9.50 3.37 -3.79
C ARG A 14 -8.64 4.39 -4.54
N LEU A 15 -7.56 3.94 -5.19
CA LEU A 15 -6.70 4.80 -6.02
C LEU A 15 -7.51 5.44 -7.15
N SER A 16 -8.34 4.67 -7.86
CA SER A 16 -9.16 5.18 -8.98
C SER A 16 -10.17 6.25 -8.58
N THR A 17 -10.59 6.29 -7.33
CA THR A 17 -11.53 7.28 -6.77
C THR A 17 -10.84 8.42 -6.03
N SER A 18 -9.54 8.31 -5.79
CA SER A 18 -8.74 9.34 -5.12
C SER A 18 -8.21 10.36 -6.13
N SER A 19 -7.71 11.49 -5.64
CA SER A 19 -6.93 12.44 -6.44
C SER A 19 -5.43 12.12 -6.47
N LEU A 20 -5.02 10.99 -5.89
CA LEU A 20 -3.62 10.61 -5.74
C LEU A 20 -3.06 10.03 -7.05
N SER A 21 -1.86 10.44 -7.40
CA SER A 21 -1.13 9.95 -8.56
C SER A 21 -0.27 8.75 -8.17
N ALA A 22 -0.86 7.55 -8.32
CA ALA A 22 -0.17 6.29 -8.09
C ALA A 22 -0.77 5.15 -8.94
N ALA A 23 0.08 4.19 -9.31
CA ALA A 23 -0.33 3.00 -10.05
C ALA A 23 0.36 1.74 -9.51
N ILE A 24 -0.40 0.64 -9.44
CA ILE A 24 0.14 -0.69 -9.12
C ILE A 24 0.90 -1.19 -10.35
N LEU A 25 2.20 -1.43 -10.20
CA LEU A 25 3.07 -1.93 -11.27
C LEU A 25 3.07 -3.45 -11.32
N LEU A 26 3.28 -4.09 -10.17
CA LEU A 26 3.41 -5.54 -10.06
C LEU A 26 3.12 -6.02 -8.64
N GLN A 27 2.78 -7.31 -8.55
CA GLN A 27 2.62 -8.04 -7.31
C GLN A 27 3.68 -9.15 -7.25
N VAL A 28 4.47 -9.20 -6.18
CA VAL A 28 5.41 -10.30 -5.91
C VAL A 28 5.03 -10.95 -4.59
N HIS A 29 4.46 -12.15 -4.65
CA HIS A 29 4.00 -12.87 -3.46
C HIS A 29 3.03 -12.01 -2.60
N ASP A 30 3.48 -11.52 -1.46
CA ASP A 30 2.78 -10.65 -0.50
C ASP A 30 3.14 -9.16 -0.62
N GLU A 31 3.99 -8.79 -1.57
CA GLU A 31 4.40 -7.42 -1.86
C GLU A 31 3.62 -6.82 -3.03
N LEU A 32 3.25 -5.54 -2.89
CA LEU A 32 2.74 -4.70 -3.98
C LEU A 32 3.77 -3.60 -4.27
N VAL A 33 4.19 -3.51 -5.53
CA VAL A 33 5.08 -2.44 -5.98
C VAL A 33 4.26 -1.42 -6.76
N LEU A 34 4.39 -0.16 -6.35
CA LEU A 34 3.68 0.97 -6.94
C LEU A 34 4.68 1.99 -7.49
N GLU A 35 4.29 2.68 -8.56
CA GLU A 35 4.85 3.99 -8.88
C GLU A 35 3.94 5.08 -8.30
N VAL A 36 4.56 6.14 -7.77
CA VAL A 36 3.86 7.20 -7.03
C VAL A 36 4.56 8.53 -7.29
N ASP A 37 3.78 9.60 -7.50
CA ASP A 37 4.34 10.95 -7.52
C ASP A 37 4.86 11.35 -6.14
N ARG A 38 6.03 11.99 -6.10
CA ARG A 38 6.68 12.36 -4.83
C ARG A 38 5.82 13.23 -3.92
N ALA A 39 4.94 14.04 -4.50
CA ALA A 39 4.01 14.89 -3.74
C ALA A 39 2.96 14.09 -2.97
N ASP A 40 2.61 12.91 -3.45
CA ASP A 40 1.52 12.08 -2.92
C ASP A 40 2.03 10.89 -2.09
N LEU A 41 3.35 10.76 -1.92
CA LEU A 41 4.00 9.58 -1.34
C LEU A 41 3.44 9.19 0.02
N GLU A 42 3.31 10.14 0.95
CA GLU A 42 2.86 9.86 2.32
C GLU A 42 1.37 9.45 2.35
N GLU A 43 0.53 10.11 1.57
CA GLU A 43 -0.90 9.81 1.48
C GLU A 43 -1.15 8.46 0.81
N VAL A 44 -0.43 8.15 -0.27
CA VAL A 44 -0.49 6.85 -0.94
C VAL A 44 0.02 5.75 -0.03
N ALA A 45 1.14 5.97 0.68
CA ALA A 45 1.66 4.99 1.63
C ALA A 45 0.64 4.65 2.73
N ALA A 46 -0.01 5.65 3.32
CA ALA A 46 -1.08 5.45 4.30
C ALA A 46 -2.30 4.73 3.69
N LEU A 47 -2.68 5.07 2.47
CA LEU A 47 -3.76 4.42 1.73
C LEU A 47 -3.46 2.94 1.50
N VAL A 48 -2.24 2.61 1.05
CA VAL A 48 -1.79 1.24 0.77
C VAL A 48 -1.80 0.41 2.04
N VAL A 49 -1.13 0.88 3.10
CA VAL A 49 -1.05 0.16 4.38
C VAL A 49 -2.45 -0.10 4.93
N SER A 50 -3.29 0.93 5.05
CA SER A 50 -4.67 0.75 5.55
C SER A 50 -5.48 -0.22 4.70
N THR A 51 -5.31 -0.22 3.37
CA THR A 51 -6.03 -1.14 2.48
C THR A 51 -5.57 -2.59 2.64
N MET A 52 -4.27 -2.80 2.82
CA MET A 52 -3.70 -4.14 2.98
C MET A 52 -4.04 -4.74 4.35
N GLU A 53 -3.96 -3.95 5.42
CA GLU A 53 -4.31 -4.40 6.77
C GLU A 53 -5.81 -4.71 6.92
N GLN A 54 -6.66 -3.98 6.18
CA GLN A 54 -8.11 -4.17 6.16
C GLN A 54 -8.60 -5.11 5.05
N ALA A 55 -7.69 -5.78 4.34
CA ALA A 55 -8.06 -6.61 3.20
C ALA A 55 -8.98 -7.77 3.59
N TYR A 56 -8.82 -8.32 4.80
CA TYR A 56 -9.66 -9.38 5.32
C TYR A 56 -9.59 -9.45 6.85
N GLU A 57 -10.70 -9.74 7.50
CA GLU A 57 -10.76 -9.88 8.96
C GLU A 57 -10.24 -11.25 9.40
N LEU A 58 -9.24 -11.26 10.29
CA LEU A 58 -8.63 -12.46 10.85
C LEU A 58 -8.53 -12.34 12.37
N VAL A 59 -8.45 -13.47 13.06
CA VAL A 59 -8.27 -13.51 14.52
C VAL A 59 -6.95 -12.84 14.94
N VAL A 60 -5.94 -12.88 14.08
CA VAL A 60 -4.67 -12.16 14.24
C VAL A 60 -4.62 -11.07 13.19
N PRO A 61 -4.37 -9.80 13.56
CA PRO A 61 -4.38 -8.69 12.61
C PRO A 61 -3.29 -8.83 11.54
N LEU A 62 -3.62 -8.42 10.32
CA LEU A 62 -2.63 -8.23 9.27
C LEU A 62 -1.86 -6.94 9.55
N VAL A 63 -0.55 -6.99 9.35
CA VAL A 63 0.35 -5.84 9.49
C VAL A 63 1.02 -5.62 8.15
N ALA A 64 0.97 -4.38 7.64
CA ALA A 64 1.63 -4.03 6.40
C ALA A 64 2.75 -3.01 6.66
N GLU A 65 3.89 -3.22 6.00
CA GLU A 65 5.02 -2.29 6.02
C GLU A 65 5.12 -1.59 4.67
N VAL A 66 5.60 -0.36 4.67
CA VAL A 66 5.78 0.44 3.46
C VAL A 66 7.16 1.06 3.42
N GLN A 67 7.81 0.91 2.27
CA GLN A 67 9.11 1.50 1.98
C GLN A 67 9.06 2.16 0.61
N ALA A 68 9.89 3.20 0.42
CA ALA A 68 9.95 3.94 -0.83
C ALA A 68 11.39 4.28 -1.20
N GLY A 69 11.65 4.37 -2.50
CA GLY A 69 12.96 4.67 -3.05
C GLY A 69 12.88 5.00 -4.53
N LYS A 70 13.98 5.51 -5.09
CA LYS A 70 14.05 5.82 -6.54
C LYS A 70 14.19 4.58 -7.41
N ASN A 71 14.58 3.47 -6.81
CA ASN A 71 14.67 2.16 -7.43
C ASN A 71 14.35 1.10 -6.36
N TRP A 72 14.08 -0.11 -6.81
CA TRP A 72 13.68 -1.22 -5.93
C TRP A 72 14.83 -1.76 -5.07
N GLU A 73 16.08 -1.55 -5.48
CA GLU A 73 17.26 -2.03 -4.74
C GLU A 73 17.47 -1.25 -3.43
N VAL A 74 17.15 0.05 -3.42
CA VAL A 74 17.39 0.94 -2.29
C VAL A 74 16.08 1.62 -1.86
N LEU A 75 15.39 0.98 -0.93
CA LEU A 75 14.18 1.49 -0.30
C LEU A 75 14.46 1.96 1.14
N GLN A 76 13.69 2.96 1.59
CA GLN A 76 13.71 3.44 2.97
C GLN A 76 12.28 3.39 3.55
N PRO A 77 12.12 3.07 4.84
CA PRO A 77 10.80 3.11 5.48
C PRO A 77 10.13 4.47 5.31
N VAL A 78 8.85 4.48 4.94
CA VAL A 78 8.07 5.71 4.91
C VAL A 78 7.51 5.96 6.31
N PRO A 79 7.85 7.08 6.97
CA PRO A 79 7.32 7.38 8.28
C PRO A 79 5.83 7.70 8.16
N LEU A 80 4.98 6.75 8.54
CA LEU A 80 3.55 7.00 8.69
C LEU A 80 3.31 7.62 10.06
N ALA A 81 2.57 8.73 10.09
CA ALA A 81 2.02 9.22 11.35
C ALA A 81 1.13 8.10 11.90
N LEU A 82 1.50 7.55 13.06
CA LEU A 82 0.73 6.49 13.73
C LEU A 82 -0.71 6.97 13.87
N THR A 83 -1.62 6.45 13.04
CA THR A 83 -3.03 6.44 13.38
C THR A 83 -3.16 5.41 14.49
N THR A 84 -3.01 5.89 15.72
CA THR A 84 -3.56 5.19 16.88
C THR A 84 -5.06 5.05 16.64
N ALA A 85 -5.48 3.83 16.29
CA ALA A 85 -6.85 3.37 16.50
C ALA A 85 -7.07 3.10 17.99
#